data_AF-A0A922MQ76-F1
#
_entry.id   AF-A0A922MQ76-F1
#
_cell.length_a   1.000
_cell.length_b   1.000
_cell.length_c   1.000
_cell.angle_alpha   90.00
_cell.angle_beta   90.00
_cell.angle_gamma   90.00
#
_symmetry.space_group_name_H-M   'P 1'
#
loop_
_entity.id
_entity.type
_entity.pdbx_description
1 polymer ?
#
loop_
_entity_poly.entity_id
_entity_poly.type
_entity_poly.pdbx_seq_one_letter_code
_entity_poly.pdbx_strand_id
1 'polypeptide(L)'
;MARGKDKKKRKLEKKQEGDDVPKKIPHTLESLREKDETMLANVDEEEKLEVILNNFSTRLGLTVGRMLGALFHYEPQFRGRRAVTFHNQRDYIFFRHHRYEFTSDGRRAKLRELGPRFTLKLISLQQGTFDSKRGDYEWIIAGRRHQMETSRRKFFL
;
A
#
# COMPACT_ATOMS: atom_id res chain seq x y z
N MET A 1 49.39 -0.01 -30.41
CA MET A 1 49.46 0.59 -29.05
C MET A 1 48.81 1.99 -29.02
N ALA A 2 47.48 2.12 -28.91
CA ALA A 2 46.83 3.45 -28.97
C ALA A 2 45.58 3.68 -28.08
N ARG A 3 45.09 2.70 -27.30
CA ARG A 3 43.85 2.85 -26.49
C ARG A 3 44.03 3.42 -25.08
N GLY A 4 45.27 3.60 -24.62
CA GLY A 4 45.57 4.02 -23.24
C GLY A 4 45.51 5.53 -23.00
N LYS A 5 45.71 6.34 -24.05
CA LYS A 5 45.82 7.81 -23.92
C LYS A 5 44.45 8.50 -23.79
N ASP A 6 43.42 8.02 -24.48
CA ASP A 6 42.06 8.60 -24.41
C ASP A 6 41.36 8.41 -23.07
N LYS A 7 41.55 7.24 -22.43
CA LYS A 7 41.02 7.00 -21.07
C LYS A 7 41.68 7.90 -20.03
N LYS A 8 42.96 8.22 -20.21
CA LYS A 8 43.71 9.10 -19.30
C LYS A 8 43.28 10.55 -19.48
N LYS A 9 42.99 10.98 -20.72
CA LYS A 9 42.47 12.31 -21.05
C LYS A 9 41.05 12.53 -20.49
N ARG A 10 40.11 11.59 -20.69
CA ARG A 10 38.74 11.65 -20.10
C ARG A 10 38.73 11.62 -18.57
N LYS A 11 39.68 10.94 -17.93
CA LYS A 11 39.82 10.94 -16.46
C LYS A 11 40.43 12.24 -15.92
N LEU A 12 41.23 12.93 -16.72
CA LEU A 12 41.83 14.22 -16.36
C LEU A 12 40.83 15.36 -16.55
N GLU A 13 40.03 15.33 -17.62
CA GLU A 13 38.92 16.26 -17.86
C GLU A 13 37.86 16.17 -16.75
N LYS A 14 37.47 14.94 -16.35
CA LYS A 14 36.57 14.72 -15.19
C LYS A 14 37.15 15.10 -13.81
N LYS A 15 38.46 15.35 -13.72
CA LYS A 15 39.13 15.83 -12.49
C LYS A 15 39.29 17.34 -12.47
N GLN A 16 39.24 17.99 -13.63
CA GLN A 16 39.36 19.45 -13.78
C GLN A 16 37.99 20.15 -13.76
N GLU A 17 36.90 19.45 -14.10
CA GLU A 17 35.55 19.88 -13.72
C GLU A 17 35.41 19.71 -12.21
N GLY A 18 35.75 20.77 -11.48
CA GLY A 18 35.62 20.87 -10.03
C GLY A 18 34.18 20.69 -9.56
N ASP A 19 34.02 20.67 -8.24
CA ASP A 19 32.81 20.38 -7.46
C ASP A 19 31.57 21.27 -7.73
N ASP A 20 31.51 21.99 -8.85
CA ASP A 20 30.48 22.97 -9.21
C ASP A 20 29.50 22.50 -10.30
N VAL A 21 29.60 21.24 -10.75
CA VAL A 21 28.55 20.64 -11.60
C VAL A 21 27.42 20.15 -10.69
N PRO A 22 26.18 20.65 -10.83
CA PRO A 22 25.05 20.14 -10.06
C PRO A 22 24.93 18.64 -10.28
N LYS A 23 25.19 17.83 -9.24
CA LYS A 23 24.96 16.38 -9.31
C LYS A 23 23.51 16.18 -9.70
N LYS A 24 23.28 15.53 -10.85
CA LYS A 24 21.94 15.20 -11.34
C LYS A 24 21.31 14.28 -10.30
N ILE A 25 20.43 14.84 -9.47
CA ILE A 25 19.75 14.12 -8.40
C ILE A 25 18.96 13.00 -9.09
N PRO A 26 19.20 11.73 -8.75
CA PRO A 26 18.42 10.65 -9.33
C PRO A 26 16.96 10.87 -8.95
N HIS A 27 16.08 10.93 -9.94
CA HIS A 27 14.66 11.04 -9.69
C HIS A 27 14.19 9.76 -9.00
N THR A 28 13.90 9.85 -7.70
CA THR A 28 13.20 8.81 -6.95
C THR A 28 11.73 8.85 -7.33
N LEU A 29 11.00 7.76 -7.06
CA LEU A 29 9.54 7.73 -7.17
C LEU A 29 8.86 8.90 -6.45
N GLU A 30 9.46 9.40 -5.36
CA GLU A 30 8.96 10.56 -4.61
C GLU A 30 9.14 11.88 -5.38
N SER A 31 10.22 12.04 -6.15
CA SER A 31 10.50 13.26 -6.91
C SER A 31 9.63 13.44 -8.16
N LEU A 32 9.06 12.34 -8.67
CA LEU A 32 8.15 12.33 -9.83
C LEU A 32 6.68 12.43 -9.40
N ARG A 33 6.40 12.49 -8.10
CA ARG A 33 5.05 12.60 -7.59
C ARG A 33 4.56 14.03 -7.82
N GLU A 34 3.55 14.20 -8.66
CA GLU A 34 2.81 15.46 -8.74
C GLU A 34 2.17 15.74 -7.39
N LYS A 35 2.37 16.97 -6.87
CA LYS A 35 1.77 17.39 -5.62
C LYS A 35 0.25 17.47 -5.84
N ASP A 36 -0.47 16.51 -5.30
CA ASP A 36 -1.93 16.49 -5.32
C ASP A 36 -2.46 17.70 -4.52
N GLU A 37 -3.03 18.67 -5.23
CA GLU A 37 -3.56 19.92 -4.65
C GLU A 37 -4.72 19.69 -3.69
N THR A 38 -5.33 18.50 -3.69
CA THR A 38 -6.36 18.12 -2.72
C THR A 38 -5.80 17.75 -1.34
N MET A 39 -4.48 17.65 -1.21
CA MET A 39 -3.79 17.36 0.05
C MET A 39 -3.77 18.63 0.91
N LEU A 40 -4.58 18.65 1.97
CA LEU A 40 -4.64 19.74 2.94
C LEU A 40 -3.25 19.94 3.57
N ALA A 41 -2.69 21.14 3.43
CA ALA A 41 -1.35 21.52 3.90
C ALA A 41 -1.21 21.57 5.43
N ASN A 42 -2.32 21.49 6.17
CA ASN A 42 -2.35 21.48 7.62
C ASN A 42 -2.77 20.09 8.10
N VAL A 43 -1.81 19.17 8.16
CA VAL A 43 -1.97 17.92 8.93
C VAL A 43 -1.51 18.24 10.36
N ASP A 44 -2.25 19.12 11.02
CA ASP A 44 -2.06 19.37 12.44
C ASP A 44 -2.63 18.15 13.19
N GLU A 45 -1.74 17.52 13.95
CA GLU A 45 -1.92 16.27 14.70
C GLU A 45 -2.01 14.99 13.85
N GLU A 46 -1.21 14.02 14.30
CA GLU A 46 -1.13 12.63 13.88
C GLU A 46 -2.48 11.94 14.12
N GLU A 47 -3.52 12.31 13.36
CA GLU A 47 -4.88 11.78 13.51
C GLU A 47 -4.88 10.29 13.23
N LYS A 48 -4.88 9.49 14.31
CA LYS A 48 -4.89 8.04 14.23
C LYS A 48 -6.21 7.55 13.63
N LEU A 49 -6.12 6.92 12.47
CA LEU A 49 -7.27 6.41 11.74
C LEU A 49 -7.90 5.21 12.46
N GLU A 50 -9.23 5.15 12.45
CA GLU A 50 -9.97 3.96 12.85
C GLU A 50 -9.93 2.91 11.74
N VAL A 51 -9.72 1.64 12.09
CA VAL A 51 -9.71 0.54 11.12
C VAL A 51 -10.93 -0.36 11.32
N ILE A 52 -11.67 -0.55 10.24
CA ILE A 52 -12.84 -1.42 10.20
C ILE A 52 -12.53 -2.61 9.29
N LEU A 53 -12.54 -3.81 9.85
CA LEU A 53 -12.34 -5.07 9.12
C LEU A 53 -13.66 -5.84 9.08
N ASN A 54 -14.30 -5.91 7.91
CA ASN A 54 -15.61 -6.53 7.75
C ASN A 54 -15.52 -7.82 6.94
N ASN A 55 -16.18 -8.86 7.45
CA ASN A 55 -16.42 -10.15 6.77
C ASN A 55 -15.15 -10.96 6.43
N PHE A 56 -14.12 -10.89 7.29
CA PHE A 56 -12.97 -11.80 7.27
C PHE A 56 -13.23 -12.95 8.26
N SER A 57 -13.90 -14.00 7.79
CA SER A 57 -14.45 -15.03 8.69
C SER A 57 -13.67 -16.35 8.67
N THR A 58 -12.95 -16.62 7.59
CA THR A 58 -12.19 -17.85 7.44
C THR A 58 -10.85 -17.77 8.19
N ARG A 59 -10.16 -18.91 8.39
CA ARG A 59 -8.82 -18.90 8.99
C ARG A 59 -7.84 -18.02 8.23
N LEU A 60 -7.83 -18.11 6.89
CA LEU A 60 -6.99 -17.28 6.04
C LEU A 60 -7.41 -15.81 6.12
N GLY A 61 -8.72 -15.53 6.08
CA GLY A 61 -9.24 -14.18 6.21
C GLY A 61 -8.89 -13.52 7.53
N LEU A 62 -8.96 -14.24 8.65
CA LEU A 62 -8.54 -13.74 9.96
C LEU A 62 -7.05 -13.37 9.96
N THR A 63 -6.19 -14.20 9.35
CA THR A 63 -4.76 -13.90 9.18
C THR A 63 -4.56 -12.62 8.35
N VAL A 64 -5.19 -12.55 7.17
CA VAL A 64 -5.06 -11.40 6.25
C VAL A 64 -5.63 -10.13 6.87
N GLY A 65 -6.78 -10.22 7.53
CA GLY A 65 -7.40 -9.11 8.24
C GLY A 65 -6.50 -8.56 9.34
N ARG A 66 -5.87 -9.44 10.14
CA ARG A 66 -4.87 -9.03 11.14
C ARG A 66 -3.66 -8.35 10.51
N MET A 67 -3.14 -8.89 9.41
CA MET A 67 -2.02 -8.26 8.68
C MET A 67 -2.37 -6.86 8.18
N LEU A 68 -3.56 -6.70 7.59
CA LEU A 68 -4.04 -5.40 7.11
C LEU A 68 -4.29 -4.41 8.25
N GLY A 69 -4.87 -4.87 9.37
CA GLY A 69 -5.08 -4.06 10.56
C GLY A 69 -3.78 -3.61 11.23
N ALA A 70 -2.75 -4.45 11.22
CA ALA A 70 -1.43 -4.14 11.78
C ALA A 70 -0.67 -3.03 11.03
N LEU A 71 -1.13 -2.61 9.85
CA LEU A 71 -0.57 -1.46 9.13
C LEU A 71 -0.93 -0.12 9.79
N PHE A 72 -1.88 -0.11 10.72
CA PHE A 72 -2.39 1.09 11.37
C PHE A 72 -2.12 1.06 12.86
N HIS A 73 -2.19 2.25 13.48
CA HIS A 73 -2.05 2.39 14.93
C HIS A 73 -3.14 1.60 15.66
N TYR A 74 -2.74 0.89 16.73
CA TYR A 74 -3.65 0.10 17.54
C TYR A 74 -4.68 0.94 18.29
N GLU A 75 -4.30 2.15 18.72
CA GLU A 75 -5.15 3.05 19.50
C GLU A 75 -5.89 4.02 18.56
N PRO A 76 -7.22 3.89 18.39
CA PRO A 76 -7.99 4.76 17.50
C PRO A 76 -8.24 6.14 18.12
N GLN A 77 -8.29 7.17 17.28
CA GLN A 77 -8.70 8.52 17.69
C GLN A 77 -10.05 8.91 17.08
N PHE A 78 -11.10 8.87 17.88
CA PHE A 78 -12.47 9.18 17.46
C PHE A 78 -12.73 10.68 17.19
N ARG A 79 -11.82 11.57 17.61
CA ARG A 79 -11.98 13.02 17.41
C ARG A 79 -11.88 13.43 15.94
N GLY A 80 -10.95 12.84 15.19
CA GLY A 80 -10.79 13.11 13.76
C GLY A 80 -11.96 12.58 12.91
N ARG A 81 -12.65 11.55 13.42
CA ARG A 81 -13.76 10.83 12.76
C ARG A 81 -13.37 10.27 11.40
N ARG A 82 -12.14 9.77 11.28
CA ARG A 82 -11.60 9.23 10.04
C ARG A 82 -11.46 7.73 10.18
N ALA A 83 -12.04 7.01 9.23
CA ALA A 83 -12.04 5.57 9.21
C ALA A 83 -11.55 5.03 7.87
N VAL A 84 -10.80 3.95 7.96
CA VAL A 84 -10.44 3.09 6.86
C VAL A 84 -11.22 1.79 7.00
N THR A 85 -11.90 1.39 5.94
CA THR A 85 -12.64 0.12 5.91
C THR A 85 -12.03 -0.82 4.89
N PHE A 86 -11.76 -2.04 5.33
CA PHE A 86 -11.55 -3.20 4.50
C PHE A 86 -12.80 -4.07 4.59
N HIS A 87 -13.61 -4.06 3.53
CA HIS A 87 -14.79 -4.89 3.44
C HIS A 87 -14.55 -6.05 2.48
N ASN A 88 -14.54 -7.28 3.01
CA ASN A 88 -14.42 -8.47 2.19
C ASN A 88 -15.79 -8.91 1.66
N GLN A 89 -15.93 -9.01 0.35
CA GLN A 89 -17.11 -9.54 -0.31
C GLN A 89 -16.69 -10.46 -1.46
N ARG A 90 -16.99 -11.77 -1.32
CA ARG A 90 -16.66 -12.80 -2.31
C ARG A 90 -15.16 -12.81 -2.70
N ASP A 91 -14.27 -12.76 -1.71
CA ASP A 91 -12.80 -12.68 -1.86
C ASP A 91 -12.26 -11.41 -2.54
N TYR A 92 -13.09 -10.39 -2.69
CA TYR A 92 -12.67 -9.04 -3.06
C TYR A 92 -12.70 -8.16 -1.82
N ILE A 93 -11.54 -7.57 -1.50
CA ILE A 93 -11.40 -6.66 -0.36
C ILE A 93 -11.57 -5.24 -0.90
N PHE A 94 -12.70 -4.63 -0.60
CA PHE A 94 -12.97 -3.24 -0.92
C PHE A 94 -12.36 -2.34 0.15
N PHE A 95 -11.40 -1.52 -0.28
CA PHE A 95 -10.80 -0.49 0.56
C PHE A 95 -11.53 0.84 0.39
N ARG A 96 -11.85 1.50 1.50
CA ARG A 96 -12.43 2.85 1.53
C ARG A 96 -11.81 3.68 2.65
N HIS A 97 -11.30 4.86 2.33
CA HIS A 97 -10.87 5.86 3.31
C HIS A 97 -11.87 7.02 3.32
N HIS A 98 -12.51 7.22 4.46
CA HIS A 98 -13.60 8.18 4.60
C HIS A 98 -13.61 8.85 5.97
N ARG A 99 -14.23 10.03 6.03
CA ARG A 99 -14.63 10.70 7.26
C ARG A 99 -16.10 10.45 7.52
N TYR A 100 -16.46 10.22 8.78
CA TYR A 100 -17.87 10.10 9.18
C TYR A 100 -18.32 11.30 10.00
N GLU A 101 -19.57 11.71 9.82
CA GLU A 101 -20.22 12.76 10.59
C GLU A 101 -21.58 12.26 11.07
N PHE A 102 -21.81 12.29 12.37
CA PHE A 102 -23.13 11.97 12.91
C PHE A 102 -24.11 13.11 12.64
N THR A 103 -25.34 12.75 12.25
CA THR A 103 -26.44 13.71 12.19
C THR A 103 -26.75 14.26 13.58
N SER A 104 -27.42 15.42 13.66
CA SER A 104 -27.89 16.04 14.92
C SER A 104 -28.59 15.04 15.84
N ASP A 105 -29.36 14.11 15.24
CA ASP A 105 -30.16 13.13 15.98
C ASP A 105 -29.35 11.90 16.43
N GLY A 106 -28.06 11.83 16.09
CA GLY A 106 -27.13 10.74 16.44
C GLY A 106 -27.41 9.37 15.80
N ARG A 107 -28.54 9.19 15.11
CA ARG A 107 -28.97 7.87 14.59
C ARG A 107 -28.24 7.41 13.33
N ARG A 108 -27.68 8.33 12.55
CA ARG A 108 -27.06 8.03 11.25
C ARG A 108 -25.73 8.75 11.11
N ALA A 109 -24.79 8.07 10.46
CA ALA A 109 -23.54 8.67 10.04
C ALA A 109 -23.60 8.98 8.53
N LYS A 110 -23.24 10.21 8.16
CA LYS A 110 -22.94 10.59 6.79
C LYS A 110 -21.45 10.33 6.54
N LEU A 111 -21.12 9.77 5.39
CA LEU A 111 -19.74 9.46 5.02
C LEU A 111 -19.27 10.39 3.91
N ARG A 112 -18.06 10.93 4.06
CA ARG A 112 -17.36 11.71 3.03
C ARG A 112 -16.08 11.00 2.65
N GLU A 113 -15.89 10.71 1.38
CA GLU A 113 -14.66 10.07 0.91
C GLU A 113 -13.49 11.06 0.98
N LEU A 114 -12.36 10.60 1.52
CA LEU A 114 -11.15 11.42 1.71
C LEU A 114 -9.97 10.90 0.91
N GLY A 115 -9.99 9.63 0.51
CA GLY A 115 -8.81 8.98 -0.06
C GLY A 115 -9.14 7.97 -1.15
N PRO A 116 -8.11 7.25 -1.62
CA PRO A 116 -8.25 6.38 -2.78
C PRO A 116 -9.23 5.24 -2.52
N ARG A 117 -9.90 4.83 -3.60
CA ARG A 117 -10.80 3.68 -3.63
C ARG A 117 -10.18 2.63 -4.50
N PHE A 118 -9.92 1.47 -3.92
CA PHE A 118 -9.45 0.34 -4.68
C PHE A 118 -10.04 -0.96 -4.13
N THR A 119 -9.92 -1.99 -4.94
CA THR A 119 -10.34 -3.34 -4.62
C THR A 119 -9.14 -4.24 -4.73
N LEU A 120 -8.83 -4.96 -3.66
CA LEU A 120 -7.74 -5.94 -3.63
C LEU A 120 -8.32 -7.34 -3.83
N LYS A 121 -7.50 -8.20 -4.42
CA LYS A 121 -7.74 -9.64 -4.49
C LYS A 121 -6.48 -10.34 -4.00
N LEU A 122 -6.61 -11.23 -3.02
CA LEU A 122 -5.46 -11.99 -2.53
C LEU A 122 -5.00 -12.96 -3.62
N ILE A 123 -3.72 -12.88 -4.00
CA ILE A 123 -3.10 -13.77 -4.98
C ILE A 123 -2.28 -14.86 -4.31
N SER A 124 -1.52 -14.50 -3.28
CA SER A 124 -0.68 -15.43 -2.53
C SER A 124 -0.34 -14.86 -1.17
N LEU A 125 -0.12 -15.75 -0.20
CA LEU A 125 0.38 -15.46 1.13
C LEU A 125 1.65 -16.30 1.36
N GLN A 126 2.76 -15.65 1.68
CA GLN A 126 4.02 -16.28 2.03
C GLN A 126 4.21 -16.31 3.55
N GLN A 127 4.90 -17.34 4.02
CA GLN A 127 5.34 -17.41 5.40
C GLN A 127 6.67 -16.64 5.56
N GLY A 128 6.74 -15.75 6.55
CA GLY A 128 7.93 -14.95 6.81
C GLY A 128 8.03 -13.72 5.91
N THR A 129 9.26 -13.33 5.59
CA THR A 129 9.53 -12.14 4.75
C THR A 129 9.35 -12.46 3.28
N PHE A 130 9.05 -11.44 2.47
CA PHE A 130 8.85 -11.62 1.04
C PHE A 130 10.12 -12.11 0.35
N ASP A 131 10.05 -13.30 -0.27
CA ASP A 131 11.10 -13.89 -1.10
C ASP A 131 10.52 -14.31 -2.46
N SER A 132 11.07 -13.71 -3.52
CA SER A 132 10.65 -13.96 -4.91
C SER A 132 11.22 -15.24 -5.52
N LYS A 133 12.25 -15.85 -4.91
CA LYS A 133 12.94 -17.04 -5.44
C LYS A 133 12.61 -18.31 -4.69
N ARG A 134 12.59 -18.25 -3.35
CA ARG A 134 12.45 -19.43 -2.48
C ARG A 134 11.41 -19.25 -1.37
N GLY A 135 10.49 -18.29 -1.53
CA GLY A 135 9.45 -18.05 -0.54
C GLY A 135 8.51 -19.25 -0.36
N ASP A 136 8.32 -19.67 0.88
CA ASP A 136 7.35 -20.70 1.25
C ASP A 136 5.94 -20.08 1.26
N TYR A 137 5.02 -20.67 0.50
CA TYR A 137 3.67 -20.16 0.36
C TYR A 137 2.71 -20.90 1.28
N GLU A 138 2.09 -20.17 2.22
CA GLU A 138 0.99 -20.68 3.05
C GLU A 138 -0.28 -20.83 2.21
N TRP A 139 -0.53 -19.89 1.29
CA TRP A 139 -1.69 -19.91 0.42
C TRP A 139 -1.40 -19.32 -0.95
N ILE A 140 -1.97 -19.88 -2.00
CA ILE A 140 -1.91 -19.36 -3.37
C ILE A 140 -3.30 -19.50 -3.99
N ILE A 141 -3.75 -18.49 -4.73
CA ILE A 141 -4.98 -18.58 -5.50
C ILE A 141 -4.85 -19.71 -6.53
N ALA A 142 -5.72 -20.72 -6.42
CA ALA A 142 -5.76 -21.80 -7.38
C ALA A 142 -6.20 -21.24 -8.75
N GLY A 143 -5.35 -21.39 -9.78
CA GLY A 143 -5.62 -20.82 -11.11
C GLY A 143 -4.39 -20.48 -11.96
N ARG A 144 -3.16 -20.51 -11.39
CA ARG A 144 -1.92 -20.46 -12.20
C ARG A 144 -1.26 -21.81 -12.45
N ARG A 145 -1.73 -22.88 -11.81
CA ARG A 145 -1.46 -24.27 -12.20
C ARG A 145 -2.81 -24.92 -12.50
N HIS A 146 -3.03 -25.20 -13.77
CA HIS A 146 -4.23 -25.85 -14.30
C HIS A 146 -4.67 -27.03 -13.42
N GLN A 147 -5.99 -27.18 -13.23
CA GLN A 147 -6.76 -28.36 -12.74
C GLN A 147 -7.44 -28.31 -11.36
N MET A 148 -7.18 -27.34 -10.49
CA MET A 148 -7.86 -27.31 -9.17
C MET A 148 -8.67 -26.04 -8.92
N GLU A 149 -9.64 -25.75 -9.79
CA GLU A 149 -10.74 -24.87 -9.43
C GLU A 149 -11.87 -25.71 -8.82
N THR A 150 -11.94 -25.80 -7.49
CA THR A 150 -12.89 -26.71 -6.84
C THR A 150 -14.32 -26.14 -6.82
N SER A 151 -14.54 -24.82 -6.84
CA SER A 151 -15.88 -24.21 -6.99
C SER A 151 -15.86 -22.68 -6.99
N ARG A 152 -16.60 -22.03 -7.91
CA ARG A 152 -16.92 -20.58 -7.87
C ARG A 152 -17.80 -20.16 -6.67
N ARG A 153 -18.24 -21.12 -5.86
CA ARG A 153 -19.09 -20.91 -4.67
C ARG A 153 -18.30 -20.91 -3.36
N LYS A 154 -17.01 -21.29 -3.40
CA LYS A 154 -16.15 -21.34 -2.21
C LYS A 154 -15.38 -20.02 -2.09
N PHE A 155 -15.47 -19.40 -0.92
CA PHE A 155 -14.71 -18.19 -0.58
C PHE A 155 -13.62 -18.54 0.45
N PHE A 156 -12.51 -17.82 0.39
CA PHE A 156 -11.29 -18.12 1.15
C PHE A 156 -10.90 -17.06 2.17
N LEU A 157 -11.51 -15.86 2.13
CA LEU A 157 -11.31 -14.78 3.11
C LEU A 157 -12.52 -14.69 4.07
#